data_AF-F0T182-F1
#
_entry.id   AF-F0T182-F1
#
_cell.length_a   1.000
_cell.length_b   1.000
_cell.length_c   1.000
_cell.angle_alpha   90.00
_cell.angle_beta   90.00
_cell.angle_gamma   90.00
#
_symmetry.space_group_name_H-M   'P 1'
#
loop_
_entity.id
_entity.type
_entity.pdbx_description
1 polymer ?
#
loop_
_entity_poly.entity_id
_entity_poly.type
_entity_poly.pdbx_seq_one_letter_code
_entity_poly.pdbx_strand_id
1 'polypeptide(L)'
;MIKFKIWDRQTDLYPLVGGKLTPEQVYEKWGWTQSPSAVVLITEEGGVLGSIDNLAILKANHGITAEDTEQAIAEIEAIMNTPAPEPVDQNEAIVARLDYMIMMNEEGTL
;
A
#
# COMPACT_ATOMS: atom_id res chain seq x y z
N MET A 1 34.25 -2.40 5.08
CA MET A 1 33.04 -3.10 5.54
C MET A 1 31.95 -2.04 5.67
N ILE A 2 30.81 -2.20 4.99
CA ILE A 2 29.72 -1.22 5.03
C ILE A 2 29.01 -1.36 6.38
N LYS A 3 28.79 -0.23 7.06
CA LYS A 3 28.05 -0.17 8.33
C LYS A 3 26.61 0.27 8.07
N PHE A 4 25.69 -0.36 8.79
CA PHE A 4 24.25 -0.12 8.68
C PHE A 4 23.70 0.40 10.01
N LYS A 5 22.66 1.22 9.93
CA LYS A 5 21.87 1.68 11.08
C LYS A 5 20.39 1.64 10.73
N ILE A 6 19.54 1.58 11.75
CA ILE A 6 18.10 1.79 11.60
C ILE A 6 17.88 3.28 11.34
N TRP A 7 17.03 3.60 10.38
CA TRP A 7 16.65 4.98 10.09
C TRP A 7 15.88 5.58 11.28
N ASP A 8 16.33 6.75 11.72
CA ASP A 8 15.78 7.50 12.86
C ASP A 8 14.48 8.25 12.53
N ARG A 9 13.99 8.15 11.29
CA ARG A 9 12.78 8.83 10.80
C ARG A 9 12.89 10.35 10.72
N GLN A 10 14.11 10.89 10.81
CA GLN A 10 14.38 12.33 10.79
C GLN A 10 15.49 12.70 9.80
N THR A 11 16.44 11.78 9.60
CA THR A 11 17.53 11.98 8.66
C THR A 11 17.02 11.88 7.23
N ASP A 12 17.45 12.80 6.38
CA ASP A 12 17.15 12.74 4.95
C ASP A 12 17.76 11.48 4.30
N LEU A 13 17.05 10.90 3.33
CA LEU A 13 17.48 9.70 2.62
C LEU A 13 18.06 10.03 1.25
N TYR A 14 19.08 9.28 0.86
CA TYR A 14 19.74 9.39 -0.44
C TYR A 14 19.54 8.08 -1.22
N PRO A 15 18.35 7.83 -1.77
CA PRO A 15 18.11 6.68 -2.64
C PRO A 15 19.00 6.74 -3.89
N LEU A 16 19.28 5.56 -4.46
CA LEU A 16 20.06 5.41 -5.69
C LEU A 16 19.50 6.22 -6.86
N VAL A 17 18.19 6.50 -6.85
CA VAL A 17 17.48 7.24 -7.90
C VAL A 17 16.55 8.26 -7.25
N GLY A 18 16.53 9.48 -7.80
CA GLY A 18 15.59 10.53 -7.38
C GLY A 18 16.17 11.58 -6.42
N GLY A 19 17.45 11.48 -6.06
CA GLY A 19 18.12 12.49 -5.23
C GLY A 19 17.72 12.45 -3.76
N LYS A 20 18.05 13.51 -3.03
CA LYS A 20 17.77 13.66 -1.59
C LYS A 20 16.26 13.69 -1.34
N LEU A 21 15.77 12.87 -0.42
CA LEU A 21 14.39 12.87 0.06
C LEU A 21 14.33 13.27 1.53
N THR A 22 13.46 14.22 1.87
CA THR A 22 13.13 14.51 3.27
C THR A 22 12.26 13.40 3.88
N PRO A 23 12.20 13.26 5.21
CA PRO A 23 11.32 12.27 5.84
C PRO A 23 9.86 12.37 5.36
N GLU A 24 9.33 13.57 5.17
CA GLU A 24 7.96 13.78 4.65
C GLU A 24 7.79 13.21 3.25
N GLN A 25 8.78 13.43 2.37
CA GLN A 25 8.78 12.89 1.02
C GLN A 25 8.92 11.36 1.02
N VAL A 26 9.67 10.81 1.98
CA VAL A 26 9.77 9.36 2.19
C VAL A 26 8.42 8.79 2.63
N TYR A 27 7.69 9.46 3.52
CA TYR A 27 6.34 9.06 3.95
C TYR A 27 5.29 9.16 2.85
N GLU A 28 5.38 10.19 2.02
CA GLU A 28 4.46 10.38 0.88
C GLU A 28 4.72 9.31 -0.19
N LYS A 29 5.99 9.09 -0.53
CA LYS A 29 6.39 8.14 -1.56
C LYS A 29 6.21 6.68 -1.12
N TRP A 30 6.44 6.40 0.16
CA TRP A 30 6.41 5.06 0.73
C TRP A 30 5.58 5.06 2.01
N GLY A 31 4.25 5.16 1.88
CA GLY A 31 3.31 5.27 3.00
C GLY A 31 3.47 4.23 4.12
N TRP A 32 3.97 3.03 3.81
CA TRP A 32 4.27 1.99 4.80
C TRP A 32 5.30 2.43 5.85
N THR A 33 6.21 3.34 5.50
CA THR A 33 7.24 3.88 6.43
C THR A 33 6.64 4.69 7.59
N GLN A 34 5.39 5.13 7.47
CA GLN A 34 4.67 5.81 8.55
C GLN A 34 4.31 4.85 9.70
N SER A 35 4.13 3.56 9.41
CA SER A 35 3.84 2.57 10.44
C SER A 35 4.97 2.52 11.45
N PRO A 36 4.74 2.64 12.77
CA PRO A 36 5.80 2.59 13.80
C PRO A 36 6.58 1.27 13.79
N SER A 37 5.98 0.27 13.17
CA SER A 37 6.50 -1.08 13.00
C SER A 37 7.43 -1.26 11.80
N ALA A 38 7.46 -0.30 10.88
CA ALA A 38 8.35 -0.32 9.73
C ALA A 38 9.78 -0.03 10.16
N VAL A 39 10.69 -0.96 9.86
CA VAL A 39 12.12 -0.81 10.10
C VAL A 39 12.84 -0.62 8.77
N VAL A 40 13.41 0.56 8.58
CA VAL A 40 14.20 0.89 7.40
C VAL A 40 15.67 0.82 7.77
N LEU A 41 16.44 0.02 7.04
CA LEU A 41 17.89 -0.04 7.19
C LEU A 41 18.54 0.91 6.20
N ILE A 42 19.49 1.70 6.71
CA ILE A 42 20.24 2.66 5.92
C ILE A 42 21.74 2.50 6.17
N THR A 43 22.55 2.91 5.22
CA THR A 43 24.01 3.06 5.43
C THR A 43 24.28 4.28 6.34
N GLU A 44 25.48 4.37 6.91
CA GLU A 44 25.87 5.54 7.72
C GLU A 44 25.70 6.87 6.95
N GLU A 45 25.89 6.85 5.63
CA GLU A 45 25.77 7.99 4.71
C GLU A 45 24.32 8.25 4.23
N GLY A 46 23.32 7.56 4.77
CA GLY A 46 21.91 7.76 4.42
C GLY A 46 21.45 7.09 3.12
N GLY A 47 22.25 6.17 2.56
CA GLY A 47 21.86 5.34 1.44
C GLY A 47 20.83 4.28 1.89
N VAL A 48 19.69 4.20 1.20
CA VAL A 48 18.58 3.30 1.56
C VAL A 48 18.89 1.87 1.13
N LEU A 49 18.70 0.92 2.04
CA LEU A 49 18.90 -0.50 1.77
C LEU A 49 17.69 -1.31 2.24
N GLY A 50 16.58 -1.20 1.49
CA GLY A 50 15.37 -2.01 1.65
C GLY A 50 14.61 -1.83 2.98
N SER A 51 13.39 -2.38 3.02
CA SER A 51 12.61 -2.60 4.25
C SER A 51 12.91 -3.99 4.81
N ILE A 52 12.88 -4.13 6.13
CA ILE A 52 12.60 -5.41 6.76
C ILE A 52 11.19 -5.33 7.29
N ASP A 53 10.27 -5.98 6.58
CA ASP A 53 8.86 -6.00 6.96
C ASP A 53 8.62 -7.15 7.94
N ASN A 54 8.07 -6.81 9.11
CA ASN A 54 7.73 -7.80 10.12
C ASN A 54 6.41 -8.50 9.75
N LEU A 55 6.45 -9.81 9.59
CA LEU A 55 5.30 -10.63 9.18
C LEU A 55 4.08 -10.44 10.09
N ALA A 56 4.26 -10.34 11.41
CA ALA A 56 3.14 -10.15 12.34
C ALA A 56 2.44 -8.81 12.14
N ILE A 57 3.19 -7.79 11.73
CA ILE A 57 2.68 -6.45 11.43
C ILE A 57 1.99 -6.42 10.07
N LEU A 58 2.59 -7.04 9.05
CA LEU A 58 1.94 -7.20 7.75
C LEU A 58 0.60 -7.92 7.90
N LYS A 59 0.56 -8.98 8.72
CA LYS A 59 -0.68 -9.67 9.05
C LYS A 59 -1.71 -8.74 9.70
N ALA A 60 -1.31 -7.94 10.68
CA ALA A 60 -2.20 -6.99 11.35
C ALA A 60 -2.75 -5.91 10.39
N ASN A 61 -1.90 -5.36 9.51
CA ASN A 61 -2.30 -4.30 8.57
C ASN A 61 -3.27 -4.80 7.49
N HIS A 62 -3.11 -6.05 7.06
CA HIS A 62 -3.91 -6.66 6.00
C HIS A 62 -5.07 -7.54 6.52
N GLY A 63 -5.26 -7.62 7.84
CA GLY A 63 -6.31 -8.43 8.45
C GLY A 63 -6.10 -9.94 8.28
N ILE A 64 -4.86 -10.39 8.06
CA ILE A 64 -4.53 -11.81 7.85
C ILE A 64 -4.44 -12.52 9.20
N THR A 65 -5.27 -13.56 9.36
CA THR A 65 -5.34 -14.38 10.57
C THR A 65 -4.56 -15.69 10.45
N ALA A 66 -4.02 -16.01 9.27
CA ALA A 66 -3.29 -17.24 9.00
C ALA A 66 -2.13 -17.44 10.00
N GLU A 67 -2.19 -18.48 10.84
CA GLU A 67 -1.13 -18.77 11.81
C GLU A 67 0.12 -19.35 11.15
N ASP A 68 -0.06 -20.08 10.04
CA ASP A 68 1.03 -20.58 9.23
C ASP A 68 1.78 -19.46 8.52
N THR A 69 3.11 -19.54 8.55
CA THR A 69 3.98 -18.49 8.01
C THR A 69 3.96 -18.46 6.49
N GLU A 70 4.00 -19.62 5.82
CA GLU A 70 4.01 -19.68 4.35
C GLU A 70 2.67 -19.22 3.78
N GLN A 71 1.57 -19.61 4.41
CA GLN A 71 0.24 -19.14 4.05
C GLN A 71 0.10 -17.62 4.25
N ALA A 72 0.57 -17.09 5.38
CA ALA A 72 0.52 -15.65 5.63
C ALA A 72 1.32 -14.85 4.59
N ILE A 73 2.49 -15.36 4.18
CA ILE A 73 3.30 -14.74 3.12
C ILE A 73 2.55 -14.77 1.78
N ALA A 74 1.96 -15.90 1.40
CA ALA A 74 1.21 -16.04 0.15
C ALA A 74 0.00 -15.09 0.10
N GLU A 75 -0.72 -14.92 1.21
CA GLU A 75 -1.83 -13.97 1.32
C GLU A 75 -1.36 -12.51 1.19
N ILE A 76 -0.22 -12.16 1.80
CA ILE A 76 0.39 -10.83 1.65
C ILE A 76 0.78 -10.58 0.19
N GLU A 77 1.43 -11.55 -0.46
CA GLU A 77 1.82 -11.45 -1.87
C GLU A 77 0.60 -11.28 -2.79
N ALA A 78 -0.49 -11.99 -2.52
CA ALA A 78 -1.73 -11.85 -3.28
C ALA A 78 -2.31 -10.43 -3.15
N ILE A 79 -2.34 -9.88 -1.94
CA ILE A 79 -2.85 -8.52 -1.68
C ILE A 79 -1.98 -7.47 -2.37
N MET A 80 -0.66 -7.58 -2.24
CA MET A 80 0.29 -6.62 -2.81
C MET A 80 0.29 -6.60 -4.35
N ASN A 81 0.00 -7.73 -4.99
CA ASN A 81 -0.06 -7.86 -6.44
C ASN A 81 -1.46 -7.68 -7.03
N THR A 82 -2.49 -7.49 -6.19
CA THR A 82 -3.84 -7.19 -6.66
C THR A 82 -3.92 -5.72 -7.06
N PRO A 83 -4.29 -5.39 -8.31
CA PRO A 83 -4.48 -4.00 -8.72
C PRO A 83 -5.53 -3.30 -7.86
N ALA A 84 -5.34 -2.01 -7.58
CA ALA A 84 -6.38 -1.22 -6.95
C ALA A 84 -7.68 -1.34 -7.76
N PRO A 85 -8.85 -1.51 -7.12
CA PRO A 85 -10.11 -1.52 -7.84
C PRO A 85 -10.23 -0.23 -8.63
N GLU A 86 -10.66 -0.32 -9.89
CA GLU A 86 -10.92 0.88 -10.67
C GLU A 86 -11.94 1.75 -9.93
N PRO A 87 -11.73 3.07 -9.87
CA PRO A 87 -12.72 3.96 -9.29
C PRO A 87 -14.01 3.77 -10.09
N VAL A 88 -15.04 3.25 -9.42
CA VAL A 88 -16.38 3.21 -10.00
C VAL A 88 -16.77 4.65 -10.29
N ASP A 89 -16.92 5.01 -11.57
CA ASP A 89 -17.54 6.28 -11.90
C ASP A 89 -18.96 6.23 -11.35
N GLN A 90 -19.16 6.97 -10.24
CA GLN A 90 -20.45 7.01 -9.57
C GLN A 90 -21.54 7.50 -10.52
N ASN A 91 -21.19 8.25 -11.57
CA ASN A 91 -22.12 8.68 -12.60
C ASN A 91 -22.58 7.51 -13.48
N GLU A 92 -21.69 6.58 -13.88
CA GLU A 92 -22.09 5.39 -14.65
C GLU A 92 -23.01 4.48 -13.84
N ALA A 93 -22.74 4.31 -12.54
CA ALA A 93 -23.61 3.53 -11.65
C ALA A 93 -25.00 4.17 -11.47
N ILE A 94 -25.07 5.51 -11.43
CA ILE A 94 -26.33 6.26 -11.35
C ILE A 94 -27.10 6.19 -12.67
N VAL A 95 -26.42 6.36 -13.82
CA VAL A 95 -27.02 6.29 -15.16
C VAL A 95 -27.60 4.89 -15.42
N ALA A 96 -26.85 3.83 -15.13
CA ALA A 96 -27.35 2.45 -15.29
C ALA A 96 -28.59 2.16 -14.43
N ARG A 97 -28.66 2.75 -13.22
CA ARG A 97 -29.81 2.61 -12.33
C ARG A 97 -31.02 3.41 -12.84
N LEU A 98 -30.80 4.61 -13.38
CA LEU A 98 -31.85 5.43 -13.99
C LEU A 98 -32.41 4.75 -15.25
N ASP A 99 -31.55 4.23 -16.12
CA ASP A 99 -31.95 3.52 -17.33
C ASP A 99 -32.79 2.27 -17.01
N TYR A 100 -32.40 1.50 -15.99
CA TYR A 100 -33.17 0.35 -15.52
C TYR A 100 -34.57 0.75 -14.99
N MET A 101 -34.67 1.87 -14.26
CA MET A 101 -35.95 2.38 -13.76
C MET A 101 -36.85 2.89 -14.89
N ILE A 102 -36.28 3.45 -15.96
CA ILE A 102 -37.02 3.88 -17.15
C ILE A 102 -37.55 2.66 -17.90
N MET A 103 -36.70 1.65 -18.16
CA MET A 103 -37.11 0.41 -18.85
C MET A 103 -38.22 -0.34 -18.10
N MET A 104 -38.13 -0.48 -16.77
CA MET A 104 -39.19 -1.13 -15.99
C MET A 104 -40.52 -0.35 -15.96
N ASN A 105 -40.49 0.96 -16.16
CA ASN A 105 -41.70 1.78 -16.24
C ASN A 105 -42.33 1.78 -17.64
N GLU A 106 -41.54 1.58 -18.69
CA GLU A 106 -42.03 1.51 -20.08
C GLU A 106 -42.66 0.16 -20.44
N GLU A 107 -42.27 -0.94 -19.78
CA GLU A 107 -42.90 -2.27 -19.96
C GLU A 107 -44.25 -2.43 -19.22
N GLY A 108 -44.68 -1.42 -18.44
CA GLY A 108 -45.86 -1.46 -17.56
C GLY A 108 -47.14 -0.81 -18.09
N THR A 109 -47.17 -0.31 -19.33
CA THR A 109 -48.38 0.31 -19.92
C THR A 109 -48.79 -0.38 -21.23
N LEU A 110 -49.62 -1.42 -21.10
CA LEU A 110 -50.54 -1.92 -22.13
C LEU A 110 -51.95 -2.02 -21.54
#